data_AF-A0A1Y3BLG9-F1
#
_entry.id   AF-A0A1Y3BLG9-F1
#
_cell.length_a   1.000
_cell.length_b   1.000
_cell.length_c   1.000
_cell.angle_alpha   90.00
_cell.angle_beta   90.00
_cell.angle_gamma   90.00
#
_symmetry.space_group_name_H-M   'P 1'
#
loop_
_entity.id
_entity.type
_entity.pdbx_description
1 polymer ?
#
loop_
_entity_poly.entity_id
_entity_poly.type
_entity_poly.pdbx_seq_one_letter_code
_entity_poly.pdbx_strand_id
1 'polypeptide(L)'
;ELISLLHANDVAVYLVSGGFYSIIEPVAKELHIPYKNIYANRIKFFYDGNYAGFDDTEPTCQQHGKAKVVAYLKNRYKYRMVTIVGDGVTDMEACPPAVSNE
;
A
#
# COMPACT_ATOMS: atom_id res chain seq x y z
N GLU A 1 -14.92 -11.41 1.99
CA GLU A 1 -16.23 -10.75 1.75
C GLU A 1 -16.07 -9.29 1.34
N LEU A 2 -15.57 -8.39 2.20
CA LEU A 2 -15.42 -6.96 1.88
C LEU A 2 -14.66 -6.69 0.56
N ILE A 3 -13.47 -7.27 0.40
CA ILE A 3 -12.65 -7.03 -0.80
C ILE A 3 -13.35 -7.52 -2.07
N SER A 4 -14.02 -8.67 -2.00
CA SER A 4 -14.81 -9.20 -3.10
C SER A 4 -15.95 -8.24 -3.49
N LEU A 5 -16.62 -7.63 -2.51
CA LEU A 5 -17.66 -6.64 -2.76
C LEU A 5 -17.09 -5.36 -3.40
N LEU A 6 -15.93 -4.88 -2.95
CA LEU A 6 -15.26 -3.72 -3.54
C LEU A 6 -14.88 -3.98 -5.00
N HIS A 7 -14.32 -5.15 -5.30
CA HIS A 7 -14.03 -5.54 -6.68
C HIS A 7 -15.30 -5.64 -7.54
N ALA A 8 -16.39 -6.19 -7.01
CA ALA A 8 -17.66 -6.28 -7.72
C ALA A 8 -18.31 -4.92 -8.03
N ASN A 9 -17.86 -3.85 -7.36
CA ASN A 9 -18.29 -2.47 -7.59
C ASN A 9 -17.21 -1.63 -8.31
N ASP A 10 -16.25 -2.29 -8.98
CA ASP A 10 -15.15 -1.66 -9.71
C ASP A 10 -14.29 -0.70 -8.87
N VAL A 11 -14.21 -0.94 -7.56
CA VAL A 11 -13.36 -0.16 -6.66
C VAL A 11 -11.94 -0.72 -6.69
N ALA A 12 -10.98 0.13 -7.04
CA ALA A 12 -9.57 -0.22 -6.99
C ALA A 12 -9.10 -0.40 -5.55
N VAL A 13 -8.64 -1.60 -5.20
CA VAL A 13 -8.13 -1.95 -3.86
C VAL A 13 -6.60 -1.97 -3.87
N TYR A 14 -6.01 -1.41 -2.81
CA TYR A 14 -4.57 -1.32 -2.61
C TYR A 14 -4.19 -1.83 -1.21
N LEU A 15 -3.02 -2.45 -1.09
CA LEU A 15 -2.41 -2.80 0.19
C LEU A 15 -1.19 -1.90 0.42
N VAL A 16 -1.20 -1.10 1.48
CA VAL A 16 -0.14 -0.15 1.81
C VAL A 16 0.35 -0.44 3.23
N SER A 17 1.61 -0.84 3.39
CA SER A 17 2.12 -1.32 4.68
C SER A 17 3.58 -0.94 4.91
N GLY A 18 3.94 -0.65 6.16
CA GLY A 18 5.34 -0.56 6.60
C GLY A 18 6.02 -1.92 6.79
N GLY A 19 5.27 -3.01 6.62
CA GLY A 19 5.80 -4.37 6.60
C GLY A 19 6.49 -4.72 5.28
N PHE A 20 6.75 -6.01 5.09
CA PHE A 20 7.50 -6.50 3.93
C PHE A 20 6.61 -7.08 2.83
N TYR A 21 6.96 -6.76 1.59
CA TYR A 21 6.27 -7.21 0.39
C TYR A 21 6.09 -8.74 0.35
N SER A 22 7.13 -9.50 0.72
CA SER A 22 7.10 -10.97 0.74
C SER A 22 6.05 -11.57 1.69
N ILE A 23 5.69 -10.84 2.75
CA ILE A 23 4.65 -11.27 3.71
C ILE A 23 3.26 -10.90 3.18
N ILE A 24 3.15 -9.81 2.43
CA ILE A 24 1.86 -9.26 1.96
C ILE A 24 1.42 -9.90 0.64
N GLU A 25 2.36 -10.29 -0.22
CA GLU A 25 2.07 -10.89 -1.52
C GLU A 25 1.15 -12.13 -1.45
N PRO A 26 1.34 -13.09 -0.52
CA PRO A 26 0.41 -14.20 -0.36
C PRO A 26 -1.02 -13.75 -0.03
N VAL A 27 -1.17 -12.74 0.82
CA VAL A 27 -2.48 -12.17 1.21
C VAL A 27 -3.13 -11.48 0.00
N ALA A 28 -2.36 -10.70 -0.76
CA ALA A 28 -2.85 -10.07 -1.98
C ALA A 28 -3.34 -11.09 -3.01
N LYS A 29 -2.63 -12.21 -3.15
CA LYS A 29 -3.01 -13.31 -4.04
C LYS A 29 -4.35 -13.92 -3.62
N GLU A 30 -4.54 -14.22 -2.34
CA GLU A 30 -5.79 -14.77 -1.81
C GLU A 30 -6.97 -13.81 -2.00
N LEU A 31 -6.72 -12.51 -1.85
CA LEU A 31 -7.73 -11.46 -2.00
C LEU A 31 -7.93 -11.01 -3.47
N HIS A 32 -7.22 -11.60 -4.43
CA HIS A 32 -7.25 -11.23 -5.85
C HIS A 32 -6.88 -9.76 -6.12
N ILE A 33 -5.97 -9.20 -5.31
CA ILE A 33 -5.45 -7.85 -5.48
C ILE A 33 -4.22 -7.91 -6.40
N PRO A 34 -4.17 -7.14 -7.50
CA PRO A 34 -3.02 -7.12 -8.39
C PRO A 34 -1.73 -6.75 -7.66
N TYR A 35 -0.63 -7.43 -7.95
CA TYR A 35 0.68 -7.17 -7.30
C TYR A 35 1.20 -5.74 -7.47
N LYS A 36 0.80 -5.06 -8.55
CA LYS A 36 1.09 -3.63 -8.79
C LYS A 36 0.37 -2.68 -7.81
N ASN A 37 -0.62 -3.18 -7.06
CA ASN A 37 -1.39 -2.44 -6.07
C ASN A 37 -0.86 -2.67 -4.64
N ILE A 38 0.30 -3.32 -4.49
CA ILE A 38 0.97 -3.51 -3.21
C ILE A 38 2.10 -2.49 -3.09
N TYR A 39 2.07 -1.72 -2.01
CA TYR A 39 3.12 -0.78 -1.61
C TYR A 39 3.63 -1.20 -0.23
N ALA A 40 4.83 -1.75 -0.18
CA ALA A 40 5.44 -2.27 1.04
C ALA A 40 6.96 -2.34 0.90
N ASN A 41 7.66 -2.47 2.03
CA ASN A 41 9.11 -2.51 2.06
C ASN A 41 9.62 -3.82 1.44
N ARG A 42 10.78 -3.77 0.78
CA ARG A 42 11.42 -4.97 0.19
C ARG A 42 12.71 -5.29 0.90
N ILE A 43 12.88 -6.53 1.34
CA ILE A 43 14.15 -7.00 1.89
C ILE A 43 15.09 -7.32 0.74
N LYS A 44 16.34 -6.90 0.86
CA LYS A 44 17.43 -7.26 -0.05
C LYS A 44 18.23 -8.40 0.60
N PHE A 45 18.62 -9.38 -0.20
CA PHE A 45 19.48 -10.48 0.21
C PHE A 45 20.73 -10.52 -0.67
N PHE A 46 21.85 -10.89 -0.10
CA PHE A 46 23.04 -11.26 -0.87
C PHE A 46 22.81 -12.60 -1.58
N TYR A 47 23.71 -12.94 -2.50
CA TYR A 47 23.61 -14.18 -3.28
C TYR A 47 23.67 -15.45 -2.40
N ASP A 48 24.31 -15.37 -1.23
CA ASP A 48 24.40 -16.43 -0.24
C ASP A 48 23.15 -16.53 0.66
N GLY A 49 22.13 -15.69 0.43
CA GLY A 49 20.89 -15.63 1.21
C GLY A 49 21.00 -14.79 2.49
N ASN A 50 22.16 -14.20 2.79
CA ASN A 50 22.30 -13.34 3.96
C ASN A 50 21.57 -11.99 3.77
N TYR A 51 21.07 -11.43 4.86
CA TYR A 51 20.41 -10.13 4.87
C TYR A 51 21.35 -9.02 4.36
N ALA A 52 20.89 -8.26 3.36
CA ALA A 52 21.65 -7.19 2.72
C ALA A 52 21.00 -5.80 2.91
N GLY A 53 20.01 -5.68 3.79
CA GLY A 53 19.26 -4.45 3.99
C GLY A 53 17.85 -4.49 3.42
N PHE A 54 17.29 -3.32 3.15
CA PHE A 54 15.99 -3.15 2.50
C PHE A 54 16.07 -2.12 1.37
N ASP A 55 15.02 -2.06 0.56
CA ASP A 55 14.87 -1.04 -0.47
C ASP A 55 14.39 0.29 0.12
N ASP A 56 15.32 1.21 0.35
CA ASP A 56 15.09 2.54 0.89
C ASP A 56 14.40 3.51 -0.09
N THR A 57 14.23 3.09 -1.34
CA THR A 57 13.46 3.83 -2.35
C THR A 57 11.95 3.60 -2.22
N GLU A 58 11.52 2.55 -1.51
CA GLU A 58 10.11 2.30 -1.24
C GLU A 58 9.54 3.42 -0.33
N PRO A 59 8.43 4.08 -0.70
CA PRO A 59 7.87 5.18 0.09
C PRO A 59 7.57 4.77 1.54
N THR A 60 7.20 3.52 1.75
CA THR A 60 6.86 2.91 3.05
C THR A 60 8.06 2.69 3.97
N CYS A 61 9.29 2.88 3.50
CA CYS A 61 10.49 2.90 4.33
C CYS A 61 10.73 4.25 5.01
N GLN A 62 9.98 5.29 4.61
CA GLN A 62 10.16 6.66 5.09
C GLN A 62 9.00 7.09 6.00
N GLN A 63 9.23 8.14 6.78
CA GLN A 63 8.15 8.82 7.51
C GLN A 63 7.06 9.27 6.54
N HIS A 64 5.81 9.14 7.01
CA HIS A 64 4.59 9.41 6.25
C HIS A 64 4.49 8.64 4.92
N GLY A 65 5.10 7.45 4.85
CA GLY A 65 5.11 6.62 3.64
C GLY A 65 3.71 6.29 3.10
N LYS A 66 2.76 5.99 3.99
CA LYS A 66 1.35 5.74 3.60
C LYS A 66 0.72 6.98 2.93
N ALA A 67 0.93 8.17 3.49
CA ALA A 67 0.46 9.44 2.92
C ALA A 67 1.08 9.71 1.53
N LYS A 68 2.38 9.44 1.36
CA LYS A 68 3.08 9.56 0.07
C LYS A 68 2.49 8.63 -0.99
N VAL A 69 2.19 7.38 -0.63
CA VAL A 69 1.52 6.42 -1.53
C VAL A 69 0.13 6.93 -1.93
N VAL A 70 -0.68 7.39 -0.97
CA VAL A 70 -2.01 7.96 -1.28
C VAL A 70 -1.90 9.16 -2.22
N ALA A 71 -0.98 10.09 -1.97
CA ALA A 71 -0.74 11.23 -2.85
C ALA A 71 -0.35 10.78 -4.27
N TYR A 72 0.56 9.81 -4.38
CA TYR A 72 0.94 9.22 -5.67
C TYR A 72 -0.26 8.63 -6.39
N LEU A 73 -1.10 7.83 -5.71
CA LEU A 73 -2.27 7.19 -6.31
C LEU A 73 -3.30 8.20 -6.81
N LYS A 74 -3.63 9.23 -6.00
CA LYS A 74 -4.52 10.33 -6.42
C LYS A 74 -3.97 11.03 -7.65
N ASN A 75 -2.67 11.33 -7.68
CA ASN A 75 -2.04 12.04 -8.80
C ASN A 75 -1.94 11.19 -10.07
N ARG A 76 -1.60 9.91 -9.94
CA ARG A 76 -1.33 8.98 -11.06
C ARG A 76 -2.60 8.49 -11.75
N TYR A 77 -3.64 8.20 -10.97
CA TYR A 77 -4.89 7.62 -11.45
C TYR A 77 -6.08 8.58 -11.41
N LYS A 78 -5.87 9.82 -10.91
CA LYS A 78 -6.90 10.87 -10.82
C LYS A 78 -8.12 10.43 -10.03
N TYR A 79 -7.93 9.61 -8.99
CA TYR A 79 -9.00 9.22 -8.09
C TYR A 79 -9.61 10.45 -7.42
N ARG A 80 -10.92 10.61 -7.59
CA ARG A 80 -11.70 11.67 -6.93
C ARG A 80 -11.75 11.46 -5.41
N MET A 81 -11.88 10.20 -4.99
CA MET A 81 -11.97 9.81 -3.59
C MET A 81 -11.03 8.64 -3.33
N VAL A 82 -10.28 8.71 -2.22
CA VAL A 82 -9.47 7.62 -1.71
C VAL A 82 -9.77 7.51 -0.23
N THR A 83 -10.19 6.32 0.21
CA THR A 83 -10.45 6.00 1.62
C THR A 83 -9.32 5.11 2.12
N ILE A 84 -8.78 5.43 3.30
CA ILE A 84 -7.82 4.57 3.99
C ILE A 84 -8.52 3.85 5.14
N VAL A 85 -8.20 2.56 5.32
CA VAL A 85 -8.64 1.75 6.45
C VAL A 85 -7.40 1.15 7.07
N GLY A 86 -7.16 1.46 8.35
CA GLY A 86 -6.04 0.95 9.12
C GLY A 86 -6.21 1.30 10.59
N ASP A 87 -5.46 0.62 11.44
CA ASP A 87 -5.56 0.68 12.89
C ASP A 87 -4.53 1.64 13.52
N GLY A 88 -3.51 2.04 12.77
CA GLY A 88 -2.39 2.82 13.28
C GLY A 88 -2.54 4.33 13.08
N VAL A 89 -1.79 5.10 13.89
CA VAL A 89 -1.68 6.56 13.73
C VAL A 89 -1.18 6.95 12.33
N THR A 90 -0.24 6.17 11.77
CA THR A 90 0.27 6.41 10.41
C THR A 90 -0.77 6.23 9.30
N ASP A 91 -1.86 5.48 9.56
CA ASP A 91 -2.99 5.38 8.65
C ASP A 91 -3.86 6.63 8.73
N MET A 92 -4.15 7.09 9.94
CA MET A 92 -4.87 8.34 10.17
C MET A 92 -4.13 9.53 9.56
N GLU A 93 -2.80 9.59 9.70
CA GLU A 93 -1.94 10.62 9.09
C GLU A 93 -1.97 10.64 7.56
N ALA A 94 -2.40 9.55 6.91
CA ALA A 94 -2.59 9.56 5.46
C ALA A 94 -3.84 10.35 5.04
N CYS A 95 -4.63 10.88 5.99
CA CYS A 95 -5.76 11.77 5.77
C CYS A 95 -5.53 13.15 6.45
N PRO A 96 -5.30 14.24 5.68
CA PRO A 96 -5.06 14.28 4.23
C PRO A 96 -3.71 13.63 3.84
N PRO A 97 -3.55 13.10 2.60
CA PRO A 97 -4.33 13.36 1.38
C PRO A 97 -5.56 12.47 1.11
N ALA A 98 -5.89 11.49 1.95
CA ALA A 98 -7.08 10.64 1.86
C ALA A 98 -8.39 11.36 2.24
N VAL A 99 -8.53 12.62 1.80
CA VAL A 99 -9.76 13.39 1.96
C VAL A 99 -10.74 13.10 0.83
N SER A 100 -12.01 12.94 1.18
CA SER A 100 -13.12 13.13 0.25
C SER A 100 -13.23 14.63 -0.03
N ASN A 101 -13.13 15.03 -1.31
CA ASN A 101 -13.58 16.37 -1.68
C ASN A 101 -15.11 16.36 -1.59
N GLU A 102 -15.68 17.21 -0.74
CA GLU A 102 -17.11 17.54 -0.76
C GLU A 102 -17.53 18.12 -2.12
#